data_AF-A0A179H668-F1
#
_entry.id   AF-A0A179H668-F1
#
_cell.length_a   1.000
_cell.length_b   1.000
_cell.length_c   1.000
_cell.angle_alpha   90.00
_cell.angle_beta   90.00
_cell.angle_gamma   90.00
#
_symmetry.space_group_name_H-M   'P 1'
#
loop_
_entity.id
_entity.type
_entity.pdbx_description
1 polymer ?
#
loop_
_entity_poly.entity_id
_entity_poly.type
_entity_poly.pdbx_seq_one_letter_code
_entity_poly.pdbx_strand_id
1 'polypeptide(L)'
;MPNDSETSSSFDNLPWYPWWVKRQIRSQPQRLLLALSTDRATDRDWDTHFLPLWNKVQEHILVSGLKTIDEIANALVETNLMSMNDNYEAVHSAKDIVFSIVGWQTMLYKPNLVGGTSGEFAIADEMHGHRGDAHVCLNQSPLSSRCDLPSFLLGFGMMLPPRDYCAFGDTDDEKQLYHRTRAIMATDLNAHVLSKVCGLSIQWVDSISCHLELDKISGTLFLFRYPSFCISNLQARATKEWRQMSSIYGCSVGQRGSVPWAQEEDITELLQEILLSYRLLFGQSRRSRSLFRRLRPFDQIPPEEHDRILSLICGRKRFKSPITLTEREEYVLASDFPHLRSRMVRLNAYAKSKKPHSIRQLWRDKRDSTAWFAFWSVLVFGSASIVLGVIQTVVSIMQYVLALQQGNGCGAGMAGRGQSEG
;
A
#
# COMPACT_ATOMS: atom_id res chain seq x y z
N MET A 1 -36.42 -33.96 -14.11
CA MET A 1 -35.06 -33.88 -13.54
C MET A 1 -34.09 -33.86 -14.71
N PRO A 2 -33.23 -32.84 -14.79
CA PRO A 2 -32.10 -32.70 -13.89
C PRO A 2 -32.34 -31.64 -12.80
N ASN A 3 -31.71 -31.89 -11.67
CA ASN A 3 -31.73 -31.14 -10.45
C ASN A 3 -30.28 -30.71 -10.24
N ASP A 4 -29.95 -29.48 -10.60
CA ASP A 4 -28.68 -28.84 -10.26
C ASP A 4 -29.02 -27.37 -9.97
N SER A 5 -29.42 -27.11 -8.74
CA SER A 5 -29.33 -25.77 -8.17
C SER A 5 -27.85 -25.42 -8.08
N GLU A 6 -27.29 -24.82 -9.13
CA GLU A 6 -26.03 -24.09 -9.07
C GLU A 6 -26.20 -22.95 -8.06
N THR A 7 -25.99 -23.24 -6.79
CA THR A 7 -25.65 -22.23 -5.80
C THR A 7 -24.29 -21.68 -6.21
N SER A 8 -24.27 -20.61 -7.03
CA SER A 8 -23.04 -19.86 -7.31
C SER A 8 -22.41 -19.53 -5.96
N SER A 9 -21.19 -20.00 -5.71
CA SER A 9 -20.56 -19.75 -4.42
C SER A 9 -20.23 -18.26 -4.36
N SER A 10 -20.47 -17.61 -3.21
CA SER A 10 -20.18 -16.18 -2.95
C SER A 10 -18.71 -15.80 -3.29
N PHE A 11 -17.85 -16.80 -3.51
CA PHE A 11 -16.42 -16.69 -3.70
C PHE A 11 -15.90 -17.08 -5.09
N ASP A 12 -16.77 -17.41 -6.07
CA ASP A 12 -16.35 -17.97 -7.36
C ASP A 12 -15.33 -17.11 -8.13
N ASN A 13 -15.38 -15.79 -7.94
CA ASN A 13 -14.48 -14.83 -8.58
C ASN A 13 -13.14 -14.61 -7.85
N LEU A 14 -12.99 -15.12 -6.61
CA LEU A 14 -11.83 -14.91 -5.75
C LEU A 14 -11.36 -16.23 -5.10
N PRO A 15 -10.64 -17.10 -5.83
CA PRO A 15 -10.28 -18.45 -5.34
C PRO A 15 -9.46 -18.47 -4.03
N TRP A 16 -8.70 -17.41 -3.75
CA TRP A 16 -7.87 -17.29 -2.54
C TRP A 16 -8.66 -16.85 -1.31
N TYR A 17 -9.80 -16.19 -1.52
CA TYR A 17 -10.52 -15.47 -0.48
C TYR A 17 -11.19 -16.39 0.55
N PRO A 18 -11.82 -17.53 0.19
CA PRO A 18 -12.31 -18.50 1.16
C PRO A 18 -11.23 -18.97 2.13
N TRP A 19 -10.04 -19.26 1.63
CA TRP A 19 -8.91 -19.71 2.44
C TRP A 19 -8.46 -18.63 3.42
N TRP A 20 -8.39 -17.38 2.94
CA TRP A 20 -8.08 -16.23 3.78
C TRP A 20 -9.12 -16.03 4.89
N VAL A 21 -10.42 -16.06 4.56
CA VAL A 21 -11.51 -15.90 5.54
C VAL A 21 -11.48 -17.03 6.57
N LYS A 22 -11.30 -18.29 6.14
CA LYS A 22 -11.16 -19.44 7.05
C LYS A 22 -10.00 -19.25 8.03
N ARG A 23 -8.86 -18.73 7.57
CA ARG A 23 -7.72 -18.42 8.45
C ARG A 23 -8.06 -17.30 9.43
N GLN A 24 -8.75 -16.24 8.99
CA GLN A 24 -9.15 -15.16 9.90
C GLN A 24 -10.06 -15.68 11.01
N ILE A 25 -11.06 -16.51 10.68
CA ILE A 25 -11.95 -17.11 11.68
C ILE A 25 -11.18 -17.98 12.67
N ARG A 26 -10.27 -18.82 12.18
CA ARG A 26 -9.42 -19.68 13.04
C ARG A 26 -8.51 -18.89 13.98
N SER A 27 -8.19 -17.63 13.66
CA SER A 27 -7.43 -16.74 14.54
C SER A 27 -8.27 -16.02 15.60
N GLN A 28 -9.60 -16.07 15.52
CA GLN A 28 -10.49 -15.46 16.50
C GLN A 28 -10.72 -16.39 17.71
N PRO A 29 -11.04 -15.84 18.90
CA PRO A 29 -11.36 -16.63 20.07
C PRO A 29 -12.63 -17.47 19.86
N GLN A 30 -12.71 -18.65 20.49
CA GLN A 30 -13.86 -19.55 20.40
C GLN A 30 -15.19 -18.89 20.78
N ARG A 31 -15.15 -17.87 21.65
CA ARG A 31 -16.33 -17.10 22.04
C ARG A 31 -17.08 -16.47 20.86
N LEU A 32 -16.39 -16.21 19.75
CA LEU A 32 -16.99 -15.71 18.53
C LEU A 32 -18.09 -16.65 18.02
N LEU A 33 -17.93 -17.97 18.23
CA LEU A 33 -18.83 -18.98 17.70
C LEU A 33 -19.96 -19.36 18.67
N LEU A 34 -20.05 -18.74 19.85
CA LEU A 34 -21.05 -19.11 20.88
C LEU A 34 -22.49 -18.86 20.45
N ALA A 35 -22.72 -17.83 19.63
CA ALA A 35 -24.05 -17.54 19.09
C ALA A 35 -24.45 -18.47 17.94
N LEU A 36 -23.50 -19.22 17.37
CA LEU A 36 -23.79 -20.21 16.34
C LEU A 36 -24.40 -21.44 16.99
N SER A 37 -25.51 -21.93 16.44
CA SER A 37 -26.24 -23.10 16.91
C SER A 37 -25.52 -24.45 16.67
N THR A 38 -24.21 -24.44 16.40
CA THR A 38 -23.42 -25.60 16.00
C THR A 38 -22.48 -26.08 17.10
N ASP A 39 -22.58 -27.36 17.47
CA ASP A 39 -21.89 -27.93 18.64
C ASP A 39 -20.40 -28.30 18.41
N ARG A 40 -19.83 -28.07 17.21
CA ARG A 40 -18.37 -28.12 16.93
C ARG A 40 -18.12 -27.82 15.45
N ALA A 41 -17.20 -26.92 15.14
CA ALA A 41 -16.84 -26.57 13.77
C ALA A 41 -15.98 -27.67 13.10
N THR A 42 -16.58 -28.55 12.31
CA THR A 42 -15.87 -29.34 11.30
C THR A 42 -15.80 -28.58 9.97
N ASP A 43 -14.88 -28.92 9.05
CA ASP A 43 -14.77 -28.25 7.75
C ASP A 43 -16.05 -28.38 6.89
N ARG A 44 -16.93 -29.37 7.16
CA ARG A 44 -18.25 -29.50 6.51
C ARG A 44 -19.29 -28.51 7.07
N ASP A 45 -19.12 -28.07 8.32
CA ASP A 45 -20.03 -27.13 8.97
C ASP A 45 -19.88 -25.69 8.45
N TRP A 46 -18.77 -25.41 7.75
CA TRP A 46 -18.48 -24.11 7.13
C TRP A 46 -19.52 -23.74 6.07
N ASP A 47 -19.72 -24.63 5.09
CA ASP A 47 -20.63 -24.35 3.97
C ASP A 47 -22.09 -24.38 4.43
N THR A 48 -22.42 -25.15 5.46
CA THR A 48 -23.79 -25.32 5.93
C THR A 48 -24.24 -24.24 6.92
N HIS A 49 -23.34 -23.68 7.75
CA HIS A 49 -23.71 -22.71 8.80
C HIS A 49 -23.13 -21.32 8.56
N PHE A 50 -21.86 -21.21 8.16
CA PHE A 50 -21.22 -19.91 7.99
C PHE A 50 -21.65 -19.21 6.70
N LEU A 51 -21.80 -19.93 5.59
CA LEU A 51 -22.16 -19.33 4.31
C LEU A 51 -23.57 -18.69 4.31
N PRO A 52 -24.62 -19.32 4.89
CA PRO A 52 -25.91 -18.65 5.06
C PRO A 52 -25.82 -17.37 5.89
N LEU A 53 -25.06 -17.41 6.98
CA LEU A 53 -24.81 -16.25 7.85
C LEU A 53 -24.11 -15.12 7.11
N TRP A 54 -23.04 -15.44 6.38
CA TRP A 54 -22.28 -14.52 5.53
C TRP A 54 -23.19 -13.82 4.51
N ASN A 55 -23.96 -14.61 3.76
CA ASN A 55 -24.88 -14.09 2.74
C ASN A 55 -25.98 -13.22 3.37
N LYS A 56 -26.47 -13.60 4.56
CA LYS A 56 -27.52 -12.83 5.24
C LYS A 56 -27.02 -11.48 5.75
N VAL A 57 -25.80 -11.43 6.32
CA VAL A 57 -25.13 -10.17 6.66
C VAL A 57 -24.95 -9.30 5.41
N GLN A 58 -24.48 -9.88 4.30
CA GLN A 58 -24.32 -9.16 3.04
C GLN A 58 -25.66 -8.57 2.54
N GLU A 59 -26.72 -9.38 2.54
CA GLU A 59 -28.07 -8.92 2.16
C GLU A 59 -28.49 -7.71 3.00
N HIS A 60 -28.31 -7.77 4.33
CA HIS A 60 -28.67 -6.66 5.20
C HIS A 60 -27.82 -5.40 4.99
N ILE A 61 -26.52 -5.55 4.71
CA ILE A 61 -25.64 -4.40 4.41
C ILE A 61 -26.04 -3.71 3.09
N LEU A 62 -26.53 -4.48 2.11
CA LEU A 62 -26.88 -3.96 0.78
C LEU A 62 -28.31 -3.41 0.70
N VAL A 63 -29.21 -3.79 1.63
CA VAL A 63 -30.57 -3.24 1.67
C VAL A 63 -30.50 -1.75 1.96
N SER A 64 -31.21 -0.97 1.14
CA SER A 64 -31.26 0.49 1.28
C SER A 64 -31.72 0.92 2.68
N GLY A 65 -30.90 1.73 3.35
CA GLY A 65 -31.18 2.28 4.67
C GLY A 65 -29.90 2.33 5.52
N LEU A 66 -29.91 3.19 6.54
CA LEU A 66 -28.85 3.18 7.55
C LEU A 66 -29.07 1.96 8.46
N LYS A 67 -28.16 0.99 8.40
CA LYS A 67 -28.19 -0.21 9.24
C LYS A 67 -27.14 -0.12 10.32
N THR A 68 -27.46 -0.66 11.49
CA THR A 68 -26.56 -0.74 12.64
C THR A 68 -26.09 -2.18 12.85
N ILE A 69 -24.99 -2.38 13.58
CA ILE A 69 -24.54 -3.73 13.94
C ILE A 69 -25.62 -4.44 14.77
N ASP A 70 -26.29 -3.71 15.66
CA ASP A 70 -27.39 -4.24 16.50
C ASP A 70 -28.57 -4.73 15.66
N GLU A 71 -29.01 -3.95 14.66
CA GLU A 71 -30.11 -4.34 13.77
C GLU A 71 -29.80 -5.60 12.97
N ILE A 72 -28.57 -5.70 12.44
CA ILE A 72 -28.15 -6.89 11.68
C ILE A 72 -28.08 -8.10 12.61
N ALA A 73 -27.49 -7.95 13.81
CA ALA A 73 -27.41 -9.05 14.78
C ALA A 73 -28.80 -9.55 15.19
N ASN A 74 -29.75 -8.64 15.47
CA ASN A 74 -31.12 -9.00 15.82
C ASN A 74 -31.84 -9.74 14.68
N ALA A 75 -31.70 -9.27 13.44
CA ALA A 75 -32.32 -9.93 12.27
C ALA A 75 -31.80 -11.37 12.05
N LEU A 76 -30.54 -11.63 12.39
CA LEU A 76 -29.95 -12.97 12.31
C LEU A 76 -30.47 -13.92 13.39
N VAL A 77 -30.83 -13.39 14.56
CA VAL A 77 -31.49 -14.17 15.61
C VAL A 77 -32.93 -14.50 15.23
N GLU A 78 -33.68 -13.52 14.70
CA GLU A 78 -35.05 -13.73 14.23
C GLU A 78 -35.16 -14.81 13.14
N THR A 79 -34.11 -14.96 12.33
CA THR A 79 -34.04 -15.98 11.27
C THR A 79 -33.54 -17.34 11.75
N ASN A 80 -33.39 -17.54 13.06
CA ASN A 80 -32.84 -18.75 13.71
C ASN A 80 -31.43 -19.14 13.21
N LEU A 81 -30.69 -18.22 12.59
CA LEU A 81 -29.28 -18.43 12.22
C LEU A 81 -28.36 -18.30 13.43
N MET A 82 -28.81 -17.61 14.48
CA MET A 82 -28.15 -17.52 15.78
C MET A 82 -29.15 -17.78 16.91
N SER A 83 -28.67 -18.36 18.00
CA SER A 83 -29.47 -18.58 19.21
C SER A 83 -28.98 -17.65 20.31
N MET A 84 -29.80 -16.66 20.65
CA MET A 84 -29.67 -15.95 21.92
C MET A 84 -30.45 -16.73 22.98
N ASN A 85 -29.88 -17.83 23.46
CA ASN A 85 -30.28 -18.35 24.78
C ASN A 85 -30.14 -17.20 25.81
N ASP A 86 -30.78 -17.25 26.98
CA ASP A 86 -30.70 -16.23 28.06
C ASP A 86 -29.25 -15.93 28.59
N ASN A 87 -28.23 -16.42 27.88
CA ASN A 87 -26.84 -16.09 28.03
C ASN A 87 -26.50 -14.71 27.42
N TYR A 88 -26.21 -13.75 28.30
CA TYR A 88 -25.70 -12.42 27.96
C TYR A 88 -24.47 -12.46 27.03
N GLU A 89 -23.63 -13.50 27.10
CA GLU A 89 -22.46 -13.66 26.22
C GLU A 89 -22.83 -14.01 24.77
N ALA A 90 -23.96 -14.70 24.54
CA ALA A 90 -24.42 -15.04 23.20
C ALA A 90 -24.85 -13.79 22.42
N VAL A 91 -25.42 -12.80 23.12
CA VAL A 91 -25.80 -11.50 22.54
C VAL A 91 -24.56 -10.76 22.03
N HIS A 92 -23.49 -10.71 22.83
CA HIS A 92 -22.23 -10.09 22.42
C HIS A 92 -21.55 -10.87 21.30
N SER A 93 -21.55 -12.20 21.36
CA SER A 93 -21.03 -13.06 20.30
C SER A 93 -21.73 -12.79 18.96
N ALA A 94 -23.04 -12.57 18.93
CA ALA A 94 -23.76 -12.23 17.71
C ALA A 94 -23.27 -10.91 17.08
N LYS A 95 -23.06 -9.88 17.91
CA LYS A 95 -22.52 -8.58 17.45
C LYS A 95 -21.08 -8.72 16.95
N ASP A 96 -20.25 -9.46 17.68
CA ASP A 96 -18.87 -9.76 17.31
C ASP A 96 -18.79 -10.49 15.96
N ILE A 97 -19.70 -11.42 15.68
CA ILE A 97 -19.79 -12.11 14.38
C ILE A 97 -20.14 -11.12 13.27
N VAL A 98 -21.18 -10.30 13.46
CA VAL A 98 -21.58 -9.30 12.45
C VAL A 98 -20.43 -8.35 12.16
N PHE A 99 -19.81 -7.79 13.20
CA PHE A 99 -18.63 -6.94 13.08
C PHE A 99 -17.51 -7.65 12.30
N SER A 100 -17.21 -8.90 12.64
CA SER A 100 -16.16 -9.66 11.99
C SER A 100 -16.46 -9.91 10.50
N ILE A 101 -17.69 -10.30 10.17
CA ILE A 101 -18.13 -10.52 8.79
C ILE A 101 -18.09 -9.22 7.98
N VAL A 102 -18.51 -8.08 8.54
CA VAL A 102 -18.39 -6.78 7.88
C VAL A 102 -16.93 -6.48 7.55
N GLY A 103 -16.02 -6.64 8.51
CA GLY A 103 -14.58 -6.44 8.28
C GLY A 103 -14.03 -7.33 7.18
N TRP A 104 -14.36 -8.63 7.22
CA TRP A 104 -13.91 -9.58 6.22
C TRP A 104 -14.49 -9.30 4.83
N GLN A 105 -15.81 -9.11 4.70
CA GLN A 105 -16.51 -8.85 3.44
C GLN A 105 -16.03 -7.58 2.74
N THR A 106 -15.69 -6.55 3.51
CA THR A 106 -15.27 -5.25 2.97
C THR A 106 -13.75 -5.14 2.80
N MET A 107 -12.98 -5.97 3.52
CA MET A 107 -11.53 -5.85 3.69
C MET A 107 -11.08 -4.45 4.14
N LEU A 108 -11.96 -3.66 4.77
CA LEU A 108 -11.60 -2.35 5.30
C LEU A 108 -10.77 -2.45 6.57
N TYR A 109 -10.97 -3.51 7.34
CA TYR A 109 -10.22 -3.81 8.55
C TYR A 109 -10.20 -5.32 8.81
N LYS A 110 -9.29 -5.75 9.67
CA LYS A 110 -9.31 -7.09 10.26
C LYS A 110 -9.84 -7.02 11.68
N PRO A 111 -10.86 -7.80 12.06
CA PRO A 111 -11.30 -7.86 13.45
C PRO A 111 -10.21 -8.47 14.32
N ASN A 112 -10.04 -7.93 15.53
CA ASN A 112 -9.15 -8.47 16.54
C ASN A 112 -9.87 -8.60 17.88
N LEU A 113 -10.45 -9.76 18.12
CA LEU A 113 -11.14 -10.04 19.37
C LEU A 113 -10.20 -10.65 20.42
N VAL A 114 -8.92 -10.85 20.09
CA VAL A 114 -7.94 -11.45 21.00
C VAL A 114 -7.53 -10.41 22.05
N GLY A 115 -7.93 -10.62 23.30
CA GLY A 115 -7.59 -9.75 24.44
C GLY A 115 -8.54 -8.57 24.70
N GLY A 116 -9.54 -8.34 23.84
CA GLY A 116 -10.59 -7.33 24.08
C GLY A 116 -11.56 -7.75 25.20
N THR A 117 -12.13 -6.77 25.91
CA THR A 117 -13.23 -7.06 26.83
C THR A 117 -14.50 -7.42 26.04
N SER A 118 -15.38 -8.21 26.62
CA SER A 118 -16.59 -8.68 25.93
C SER A 118 -17.43 -7.49 25.46
N GLY A 119 -17.74 -7.44 24.16
CA GLY A 119 -18.56 -6.39 23.54
C GLY A 119 -17.80 -5.18 22.99
N GLU A 120 -16.48 -5.05 23.19
CA GLU A 120 -15.69 -4.00 22.52
C GLU A 120 -15.37 -4.40 21.07
N PHE A 121 -15.47 -3.42 20.16
CA PHE A 121 -15.12 -3.64 18.76
C PHE A 121 -13.67 -3.22 18.52
N ALA A 122 -12.82 -4.18 18.22
CA ALA A 122 -11.39 -3.95 18.04
C ALA A 122 -10.91 -4.41 16.65
N ILE A 123 -10.05 -3.61 16.03
CA ILE A 123 -9.40 -3.92 14.76
C ILE A 123 -7.92 -4.23 14.96
N ALA A 124 -7.37 -5.08 14.11
CA ALA A 124 -5.96 -5.47 14.16
C ALA A 124 -5.05 -4.28 13.79
N ASP A 125 -3.96 -4.13 14.54
CA ASP A 125 -2.90 -3.18 14.22
C ASP A 125 -1.98 -3.73 13.12
N GLU A 126 -2.36 -3.49 11.87
CA GLU A 126 -1.57 -3.91 10.70
C GLU A 126 -0.39 -2.98 10.38
N MET A 127 -0.34 -1.83 11.04
CA MET A 127 0.63 -0.75 10.78
C MET A 127 1.62 -0.54 11.94
N HIS A 128 1.71 -1.50 12.86
CA HIS A 128 2.67 -1.54 13.97
C HIS A 128 2.72 -0.25 14.79
N GLY A 129 1.54 0.25 15.16
CA GLY A 129 1.36 1.46 15.96
C GLY A 129 1.26 2.74 15.14
N HIS A 130 1.56 2.70 13.84
CA HIS A 130 1.25 3.81 12.94
C HIS A 130 -0.26 3.84 12.67
N ARG A 131 -0.85 5.03 12.77
CA ARG A 131 -2.29 5.26 12.68
C ARG A 131 -2.71 5.78 11.30
N GLY A 132 -1.84 6.60 10.70
CA GLY A 132 -2.09 7.21 9.39
C GLY A 132 -3.37 8.02 9.34
N ASP A 133 -3.94 8.12 8.14
CA ASP A 133 -5.26 8.72 7.91
C ASP A 133 -6.38 7.73 8.17
N ALA A 134 -6.09 6.45 7.90
CA ALA A 134 -7.02 5.34 7.96
C ALA A 134 -7.61 5.12 9.36
N HIS A 135 -6.79 5.23 10.42
CA HIS A 135 -7.16 4.80 11.76
C HIS A 135 -6.92 5.91 12.80
N VAL A 136 -7.98 6.48 13.35
CA VAL A 136 -7.96 7.32 14.56
C VAL A 136 -7.94 6.43 15.80
N CYS A 137 -8.85 5.45 15.87
CA CYS A 137 -8.94 4.49 16.95
C CYS A 137 -8.81 3.04 16.44
N LEU A 138 -8.29 2.14 17.27
CA LEU A 138 -8.31 0.70 16.98
C LEU A 138 -9.41 -0.03 17.74
N ASN A 139 -10.00 0.62 18.75
CA ASN A 139 -11.02 0.05 19.62
C ASN A 139 -12.20 1.02 19.74
N GLN A 140 -13.42 0.51 19.72
CA GLN A 140 -14.63 1.27 19.97
C GLN A 140 -15.44 0.63 21.08
N SER A 141 -16.20 1.47 21.80
CA SER A 141 -17.05 1.02 22.89
C SER A 141 -18.21 0.16 22.37
N PRO A 142 -18.80 -0.72 23.20
CA PRO A 142 -19.94 -1.53 22.79
C PRO A 142 -21.14 -0.71 22.31
N LEU A 143 -21.27 0.54 22.77
CA LEU A 143 -22.36 1.44 22.41
C LEU A 143 -22.32 1.89 20.95
N SER A 144 -21.15 1.85 20.30
CA SER A 144 -21.03 2.25 18.89
C SER A 144 -21.76 1.30 17.93
N SER A 145 -22.12 0.09 18.37
CA SER A 145 -22.96 -0.85 17.62
C SER A 145 -24.33 -0.30 17.21
N ARG A 146 -24.79 0.75 17.90
CA ARG A 146 -26.06 1.47 17.64
C ARG A 146 -25.93 2.57 16.59
N CYS A 147 -24.71 2.93 16.21
CA CYS A 147 -24.47 3.85 15.11
C CYS A 147 -24.73 3.14 13.78
N ASP A 148 -25.18 3.90 12.78
CA ASP A 148 -25.23 3.39 11.41
C ASP A 148 -23.83 2.98 10.93
N LEU A 149 -23.75 2.02 10.00
CA LEU A 149 -22.49 1.46 9.53
C LEU A 149 -21.46 2.51 9.09
N PRO A 150 -21.80 3.53 8.27
CA PRO A 150 -20.86 4.62 7.96
C PRO A 150 -20.32 5.33 9.21
N SER A 151 -21.20 5.75 10.13
CA SER A 151 -20.78 6.41 11.38
C SER A 151 -19.96 5.50 12.29
N PHE A 152 -20.32 4.22 12.38
CA PHE A 152 -19.58 3.21 13.13
C PHE A 152 -18.17 3.01 12.55
N LEU A 153 -18.05 2.87 11.23
CA LEU A 153 -16.75 2.70 10.57
C LEU A 153 -15.88 3.95 10.69
N LEU A 154 -16.48 5.14 10.56
CA LEU A 154 -15.79 6.41 10.78
C LEU A 154 -15.22 6.54 12.20
N GLY A 155 -15.86 5.91 13.20
CA GLY A 155 -15.36 5.85 14.58
C GLY A 155 -13.97 5.21 14.71
N PHE A 156 -13.56 4.35 13.76
CA PHE A 156 -12.20 3.84 13.69
C PHE A 156 -11.27 4.79 12.94
N GLY A 157 -11.76 5.58 11.99
CA GLY A 157 -10.99 6.54 11.20
C GLY A 157 -11.47 6.65 9.76
N MET A 158 -10.69 7.30 8.90
CA MET A 158 -11.06 7.53 7.50
C MET A 158 -10.73 6.34 6.61
N MET A 159 -11.46 5.23 6.80
CA MET A 159 -11.29 4.00 6.02
C MET A 159 -11.79 4.13 4.58
N LEU A 160 -12.85 4.90 4.38
CA LEU A 160 -13.45 5.22 3.09
C LEU A 160 -13.46 6.76 2.89
N PRO A 161 -12.37 7.35 2.38
CA PRO A 161 -12.31 8.78 2.15
C PRO A 161 -13.29 9.20 1.06
N PRO A 162 -13.98 10.35 1.20
CA PRO A 162 -14.66 10.99 0.09
C PRO A 162 -13.65 11.63 -0.87
N ARG A 163 -14.13 12.00 -2.06
CA ARG A 163 -13.30 12.69 -3.07
C ARG A 163 -12.60 13.94 -2.52
N ASP A 164 -11.30 14.08 -2.83
CA ASP A 164 -10.45 15.23 -2.46
C ASP A 164 -10.32 15.47 -0.94
N TYR A 165 -10.60 14.45 -0.12
CA TYR A 165 -10.37 14.50 1.32
C TYR A 165 -8.94 14.90 1.67
N CYS A 166 -8.80 15.92 2.52
CA CYS A 166 -7.51 16.41 2.98
C CYS A 166 -7.24 15.95 4.41
N ALA A 167 -6.40 14.94 4.56
CA ALA A 167 -6.00 14.37 5.85
C ALA A 167 -4.76 15.04 6.47
N PHE A 168 -4.47 16.28 6.09
CA PHE A 168 -3.39 17.08 6.69
C PHE A 168 -3.93 17.87 7.87
N GLY A 169 -3.09 18.15 8.87
CA GLY A 169 -3.50 18.94 10.02
C GLY A 169 -3.88 20.37 9.62
N ASP A 170 -4.46 21.11 10.57
CA ASP A 170 -4.87 22.50 10.34
C ASP A 170 -3.71 23.49 10.18
N THR A 171 -2.46 23.03 10.23
CA THR A 171 -1.31 23.90 9.98
C THR A 171 -1.27 24.38 8.53
N ASP A 172 -1.03 25.67 8.34
CA ASP A 172 -1.03 26.30 7.02
C ASP A 172 -0.03 25.63 6.06
N ASP A 173 1.14 25.21 6.56
CA ASP A 173 2.19 24.59 5.75
C ASP A 173 1.78 23.23 5.17
N GLU A 174 1.10 22.40 5.96
CA GLU A 174 0.67 21.07 5.51
C GLU A 174 -0.51 21.15 4.53
N LYS A 175 -1.48 22.04 4.77
CA LYS A 175 -2.55 22.33 3.82
C LYS A 175 -1.99 22.91 2.51
N GLN A 176 -1.03 23.83 2.60
CA GLN A 176 -0.36 24.37 1.42
C GLN A 176 0.36 23.27 0.63
N LEU A 177 0.97 22.28 1.29
CA LEU A 177 1.62 21.16 0.61
C LEU A 177 0.62 20.34 -0.22
N TYR A 178 -0.58 20.09 0.30
CA TYR A 178 -1.67 19.41 -0.41
C TYR A 178 -2.14 20.16 -1.67
N HIS A 179 -2.27 21.48 -1.58
CA HIS A 179 -2.70 22.31 -2.70
C HIS A 179 -1.58 22.59 -3.72
N ARG A 180 -0.32 22.67 -3.27
CA ARG A 180 0.85 22.94 -4.13
C ARG A 180 1.28 21.71 -4.92
N THR A 181 1.12 20.51 -4.36
CA THR A 181 1.49 19.27 -5.03
C THR A 181 0.38 18.83 -6.00
N ARG A 182 0.36 19.42 -7.19
CA ARG A 182 -0.68 19.14 -8.20
C ARG A 182 -0.43 17.86 -9.00
N ALA A 183 0.83 17.56 -9.27
CA ALA A 183 1.20 16.44 -10.12
C ALA A 183 2.48 15.73 -9.63
N ILE A 184 2.62 14.46 -10.04
CA ILE A 184 3.77 13.61 -9.76
C ILE A 184 4.25 12.90 -11.03
N MET A 185 5.56 12.76 -11.18
CA MET A 185 6.15 11.98 -12.28
C MET A 185 6.27 10.51 -11.89
N ALA A 186 5.92 9.61 -12.80
CA ALA A 186 6.10 8.16 -12.60
C ALA A 186 7.58 7.77 -12.44
N THR A 187 8.50 8.53 -13.05
CA THR A 187 9.95 8.34 -12.89
C THR A 187 10.45 8.65 -11.49
N ASP A 188 9.73 9.52 -10.78
CA ASP A 188 10.12 10.06 -9.49
C ASP A 188 9.48 9.31 -8.33
N LEU A 189 8.25 8.85 -8.53
CA LEU A 189 7.47 8.15 -7.53
C LEU A 189 7.22 6.69 -7.94
N ASN A 190 8.29 5.89 -7.90
CA ASN A 190 8.20 4.44 -8.10
C ASN A 190 8.92 3.68 -7.00
N ALA A 191 8.54 2.42 -6.78
CA ALA A 191 9.03 1.59 -5.70
C ALA A 191 10.57 1.41 -5.70
N HIS A 192 11.21 1.43 -6.87
CA HIS A 192 12.68 1.39 -6.93
C HIS A 192 13.30 2.65 -6.34
N VAL A 193 12.80 3.84 -6.71
CA VAL A 193 13.27 5.11 -6.14
C VAL A 193 12.98 5.13 -4.65
N LEU A 194 11.74 4.86 -4.24
CA LEU A 194 11.33 4.87 -2.84
C LEU A 194 12.21 3.94 -1.98
N SER A 195 12.42 2.69 -2.43
CA SER A 195 13.20 1.73 -1.64
C SER A 195 14.71 1.93 -1.73
N LYS A 196 15.27 2.24 -2.90
CA LYS A 196 16.74 2.27 -3.11
C LYS A 196 17.37 3.65 -2.95
N VAL A 197 16.60 4.71 -3.18
CA VAL A 197 17.06 6.09 -3.04
C VAL A 197 16.56 6.66 -1.72
N CYS A 198 15.25 6.54 -1.44
CA CYS A 198 14.66 7.14 -0.24
C CYS A 198 14.77 6.26 1.02
N GLY A 199 15.25 5.01 0.88
CA GLY A 199 15.46 4.09 2.00
C GLY A 199 14.18 3.49 2.59
N LEU A 200 13.08 3.55 1.84
CA LEU A 200 11.75 3.14 2.32
C LEU A 200 11.59 1.60 2.30
N SER A 201 11.05 1.03 3.37
CA SER A 201 10.64 -0.38 3.47
C SER A 201 9.19 -0.54 3.02
N ILE A 202 8.89 -1.62 2.29
CA ILE A 202 7.51 -1.90 1.86
C ILE A 202 6.98 -3.02 2.73
N GLN A 203 5.92 -2.73 3.45
CA GLN A 203 5.17 -3.70 4.24
C GLN A 203 3.85 -3.99 3.55
N TRP A 204 3.55 -5.27 3.36
CA TRP A 204 2.27 -5.68 2.80
C TRP A 204 1.24 -5.76 3.92
N VAL A 205 0.00 -5.40 3.65
CA VAL A 205 -1.14 -5.44 4.60
C VAL A 205 -2.37 -6.07 3.94
N ASP A 206 -3.29 -6.57 4.76
CA ASP A 206 -4.53 -7.21 4.33
C ASP A 206 -5.68 -6.22 4.22
N SER A 207 -5.64 -5.06 4.88
CA SER A 207 -6.74 -4.08 4.84
C SER A 207 -6.55 -3.01 3.75
N ILE A 208 -7.63 -2.73 3.02
CA ILE A 208 -7.72 -1.66 2.00
C ILE A 208 -7.44 -0.29 2.62
N SER A 209 -7.99 -0.05 3.81
CA SER A 209 -7.85 1.22 4.52
C SER A 209 -6.39 1.61 4.74
N CYS A 210 -5.48 0.63 4.90
CA CYS A 210 -4.04 0.85 5.14
C CYS A 210 -3.22 1.12 3.87
N HIS A 211 -3.81 1.02 2.68
CA HIS A 211 -3.06 1.12 1.41
C HIS A 211 -2.45 2.52 1.20
N LEU A 212 -1.15 2.59 0.92
CA LEU A 212 -0.35 3.81 0.77
C LEU A 212 -0.18 4.65 2.06
N GLU A 213 -0.49 4.11 3.22
CA GLU A 213 -0.10 4.76 4.48
C GLU A 213 1.42 4.77 4.63
N LEU A 214 1.96 5.91 5.07
CA LEU A 214 3.40 6.13 5.20
C LEU A 214 3.74 6.50 6.65
N ASP A 215 4.43 5.59 7.32
CA ASP A 215 5.13 5.93 8.54
C ASP A 215 6.48 6.58 8.20
N LYS A 216 6.53 7.91 8.33
CA LYS A 216 7.74 8.69 8.10
C LYS A 216 8.85 8.37 9.10
N ILE A 217 8.51 7.90 10.31
CA ILE A 217 9.45 7.63 11.40
C ILE A 217 10.18 6.32 11.12
N SER A 218 9.45 5.22 10.95
CA SER A 218 10.08 3.94 10.58
C SER A 218 10.54 3.88 9.12
N GLY A 219 10.04 4.79 8.26
CA GLY A 219 10.31 4.76 6.83
C GLY A 219 9.60 3.60 6.13
N THR A 220 8.38 3.27 6.57
CA THR A 220 7.61 2.12 6.08
C THR A 220 6.39 2.59 5.28
N LEU A 221 6.21 2.04 4.07
CA LEU A 221 5.01 2.20 3.25
C LEU A 221 4.17 0.92 3.33
N PHE A 222 2.92 1.06 3.74
CA PHE A 222 1.98 -0.03 3.83
C PHE A 222 1.22 -0.19 2.50
N LEU A 223 1.21 -1.39 1.93
CA LEU A 223 0.54 -1.69 0.67
C LEU A 223 -0.40 -2.88 0.84
N PHE A 224 -1.68 -2.68 0.54
CA PHE A 224 -2.64 -3.77 0.42
C PHE A 224 -2.12 -4.86 -0.54
N ARG A 225 -2.42 -6.15 -0.27
CA ARG A 225 -1.83 -7.28 -1.04
C ARG A 225 -2.81 -8.06 -1.93
N TYR A 226 -4.10 -7.72 -1.96
CA TYR A 226 -5.10 -8.49 -2.72
C TYR A 226 -5.83 -7.67 -3.81
N PRO A 227 -5.14 -7.18 -4.86
CA PRO A 227 -5.75 -6.35 -5.91
C PRO A 227 -6.87 -7.03 -6.71
N SER A 228 -6.93 -8.37 -6.75
CA SER A 228 -8.07 -9.08 -7.36
C SER A 228 -9.38 -8.77 -6.66
N PHE A 229 -9.36 -8.49 -5.35
CA PHE A 229 -10.54 -8.03 -4.62
C PHE A 229 -11.09 -6.74 -5.27
N CYS A 230 -10.24 -5.73 -5.49
CA CYS A 230 -10.64 -4.50 -6.16
C CYS A 230 -11.22 -4.78 -7.56
N ILE A 231 -10.59 -5.64 -8.35
CA ILE A 231 -11.08 -6.00 -9.69
C ILE A 231 -12.45 -6.68 -9.62
N SER A 232 -12.61 -7.68 -8.76
CA SER A 232 -13.87 -8.42 -8.62
C SER A 232 -15.02 -7.49 -8.21
N ASN A 233 -14.77 -6.57 -7.27
CA ASN A 233 -15.75 -5.59 -6.82
C ASN A 233 -16.17 -4.65 -7.96
N LEU A 234 -15.20 -4.14 -8.73
CA LEU A 234 -15.46 -3.26 -9.87
C LEU A 234 -16.23 -3.98 -10.99
N GLN A 235 -15.92 -5.25 -11.26
CA GLN A 235 -16.63 -6.04 -12.26
C GLN A 235 -18.07 -6.32 -11.84
N ALA A 236 -18.29 -6.73 -10.58
CA ALA A 236 -19.64 -6.96 -10.06
C ALA A 236 -20.50 -5.68 -10.11
N ARG A 237 -19.91 -4.51 -9.84
CA ARG A 237 -20.62 -3.22 -9.99
C ARG A 237 -21.00 -2.93 -11.44
N ALA A 238 -20.13 -3.29 -12.40
CA ALA A 238 -20.37 -3.06 -13.83
C ALA A 238 -21.48 -3.95 -14.41
N THR A 239 -21.63 -5.19 -13.93
CA THR A 239 -22.70 -6.11 -14.35
C THR A 239 -24.07 -5.71 -13.79
N LYS A 240 -24.10 -4.85 -12.77
CA LYS A 240 -25.32 -4.42 -12.03
C LYS A 240 -26.12 -5.59 -11.43
N GLU A 241 -25.50 -6.76 -11.28
CA GLU A 241 -26.13 -7.88 -10.62
C GLU A 241 -26.09 -7.66 -9.11
N TRP A 242 -27.22 -7.23 -8.54
CA TRP A 242 -27.33 -6.89 -7.13
C TRP A 242 -26.88 -8.03 -6.20
N ARG A 243 -27.12 -9.30 -6.59
CA ARG A 243 -26.69 -10.50 -5.84
C ARG A 243 -25.18 -10.68 -5.78
N GLN A 244 -24.45 -10.03 -6.70
CA GLN A 244 -22.99 -10.06 -6.76
C GLN A 244 -22.37 -8.79 -6.19
N MET A 245 -23.18 -7.78 -5.79
CA MET A 245 -22.66 -6.56 -5.21
C MET A 245 -21.95 -6.87 -3.89
N SER A 246 -20.76 -6.32 -3.74
CA SER A 246 -19.97 -6.48 -2.53
C SER A 246 -20.45 -5.56 -1.42
N SER A 247 -20.38 -6.05 -0.19
CA SER A 247 -20.77 -5.33 1.03
C SER A 247 -20.04 -3.99 1.20
N ILE A 248 -18.87 -3.79 0.58
CA ILE A 248 -18.15 -2.51 0.66
C ILE A 248 -19.00 -1.34 0.17
N TYR A 249 -19.84 -1.53 -0.86
CA TYR A 249 -20.73 -0.49 -1.38
C TYR A 249 -21.88 -0.15 -0.43
N GLY A 250 -22.37 -1.12 0.35
CA GLY A 250 -23.37 -0.89 1.39
C GLY A 250 -22.84 -0.13 2.61
N CYS A 251 -21.51 0.07 2.71
CA CYS A 251 -20.89 0.94 3.70
C CYS A 251 -20.75 2.40 3.23
N SER A 252 -21.29 2.76 2.06
CA SER A 252 -21.31 4.14 1.57
C SER A 252 -22.46 4.97 2.17
N VAL A 253 -22.39 6.30 2.03
CA VAL A 253 -23.52 7.19 2.33
C VAL A 253 -24.32 7.50 1.07
N GLY A 254 -25.65 7.40 1.16
CA GLY A 254 -26.56 7.65 0.01
C GLY A 254 -26.68 9.12 -0.39
N GLN A 255 -26.48 10.06 0.54
CA GLN A 255 -26.40 11.49 0.25
C GLN A 255 -25.25 12.10 1.04
N ARG A 256 -24.61 13.14 0.46
CA ARG A 256 -23.58 13.92 1.17
C ARG A 256 -24.21 14.61 2.37
N GLY A 257 -23.99 14.03 3.55
CA GLY A 257 -24.37 14.61 4.83
C GLY A 257 -23.28 15.53 5.38
N SER A 258 -23.39 15.88 6.67
CA SER A 258 -22.35 16.59 7.43
C SER A 258 -21.06 15.77 7.60
N VAL A 259 -21.18 14.44 7.48
CA VAL A 259 -20.09 13.49 7.72
C VAL A 259 -19.22 13.36 6.47
N PRO A 260 -17.90 13.56 6.56
CA PRO A 260 -16.98 13.35 5.44
C PRO A 260 -16.79 11.85 5.20
N TRP A 261 -17.69 11.22 4.45
CA TRP A 261 -17.63 9.78 4.13
C TRP A 261 -17.92 9.51 2.65
N ALA A 262 -17.39 8.41 2.13
CA ALA A 262 -17.49 8.03 0.73
C ALA A 262 -18.93 7.68 0.29
N GLN A 263 -19.28 8.11 -0.91
CA GLN A 263 -20.42 7.61 -1.69
C GLN A 263 -20.03 6.36 -2.50
N GLU A 264 -20.98 5.70 -3.17
CA GLU A 264 -20.68 4.51 -3.99
C GLU A 264 -19.68 4.81 -5.12
N GLU A 265 -19.78 5.99 -5.72
CA GLU A 265 -18.86 6.45 -6.77
C GLU A 265 -17.45 6.62 -6.21
N ASP A 266 -17.33 7.20 -5.02
CA ASP A 266 -16.05 7.40 -4.33
C ASP A 266 -15.36 6.06 -4.05
N ILE A 267 -16.12 5.03 -3.62
CA ILE A 267 -15.59 3.67 -3.43
C ILE A 267 -15.10 3.08 -4.75
N THR A 268 -15.85 3.26 -5.83
CA THR A 268 -15.47 2.77 -7.16
C THR A 268 -14.16 3.41 -7.62
N GLU A 269 -14.03 4.73 -7.46
CA GLU A 269 -12.83 5.47 -7.80
C GLU A 269 -11.64 5.05 -6.90
N LEU A 270 -11.83 4.91 -5.59
CA LEU A 270 -10.81 4.42 -4.66
C LEU A 270 -10.25 3.04 -5.06
N LEU A 271 -11.12 2.09 -5.41
CA LEU A 271 -10.69 0.76 -5.85
C LEU A 271 -9.88 0.82 -7.15
N GLN A 272 -10.24 1.73 -8.07
CA GLN A 272 -9.47 1.97 -9.29
C GLN A 272 -8.12 2.63 -8.99
N GLU A 273 -8.07 3.58 -8.06
CA GLU A 273 -6.86 4.26 -7.62
C GLU A 273 -5.86 3.28 -6.97
N ILE A 274 -6.35 2.34 -6.16
CA ILE A 274 -5.52 1.27 -5.58
C ILE A 274 -4.87 0.43 -6.70
N LEU A 275 -5.63 0.08 -7.74
CA LEU A 275 -5.09 -0.65 -8.88
C LEU A 275 -4.06 0.18 -9.66
N LEU A 276 -4.36 1.46 -9.89
CA LEU A 276 -3.49 2.40 -10.59
C LEU A 276 -2.19 2.66 -9.83
N SER A 277 -2.24 2.69 -8.50
CA SER A 277 -1.06 2.89 -7.65
C SER A 277 -0.03 1.78 -7.83
N TYR A 278 -0.44 0.52 -7.98
CA TYR A 278 0.49 -0.58 -8.27
C TYR A 278 1.18 -0.39 -9.63
N ARG A 279 0.45 0.14 -10.62
CA ARG A 279 1.02 0.43 -11.94
C ARG A 279 2.05 1.55 -11.85
N LEU A 280 1.75 2.62 -11.12
CA LEU A 280 2.67 3.73 -10.83
C LEU A 280 3.92 3.25 -10.07
N LEU A 281 3.73 2.57 -8.94
CA LEU A 281 4.83 2.14 -8.07
C LEU A 281 5.70 1.07 -8.72
N PHE A 282 5.09 0.07 -9.37
CA PHE A 282 5.80 -1.11 -9.86
C PHE A 282 5.71 -1.28 -11.38
N GLY A 283 4.49 -1.25 -11.91
CA GLY A 283 4.17 -1.68 -13.26
C GLY A 283 4.95 -0.96 -14.37
N GLN A 284 5.14 0.35 -14.26
CA GLN A 284 5.76 1.18 -15.30
C GLN A 284 7.30 1.06 -15.33
N SER A 285 7.94 0.98 -14.16
CA SER A 285 9.40 0.96 -14.05
C SER A 285 9.99 -0.46 -14.11
N ARG A 286 10.88 -0.73 -15.07
CA ARG A 286 11.60 -2.02 -15.15
C ARG A 286 12.34 -2.36 -13.86
N ARG A 287 12.92 -1.36 -13.20
CA ARG A 287 13.66 -1.55 -11.95
C ARG A 287 12.71 -1.88 -10.80
N SER A 288 11.54 -1.23 -10.73
CA SER A 288 10.53 -1.55 -9.73
C SER A 288 9.93 -2.94 -9.92
N ARG A 289 9.66 -3.38 -11.17
CA ARG A 289 9.24 -4.77 -11.45
C ARG A 289 10.29 -5.79 -10.99
N SER A 290 11.57 -5.48 -11.18
CA SER A 290 12.65 -6.34 -10.69
C SER A 290 12.79 -6.34 -9.17
N LEU A 291 12.49 -5.22 -8.51
CA LEU A 291 12.43 -5.12 -7.05
C LEU A 291 11.26 -5.94 -6.51
N PHE A 292 10.06 -5.81 -7.08
CA PHE A 292 8.86 -6.51 -6.65
C PHE A 292 9.05 -8.02 -6.55
N ARG A 293 9.73 -8.65 -7.52
CA ARG A 293 10.05 -10.08 -7.51
C ARG A 293 10.88 -10.54 -6.29
N ARG A 294 11.48 -9.61 -5.55
CA ARG A 294 12.26 -9.86 -4.32
C ARG A 294 11.50 -9.51 -3.04
N LEU A 295 10.38 -8.79 -3.12
CA LEU A 295 9.62 -8.32 -1.95
C LEU A 295 8.75 -9.39 -1.30
N ARG A 296 8.51 -10.52 -2.01
CA ARG A 296 7.78 -11.69 -1.51
C ARG A 296 6.52 -11.33 -0.68
N PRO A 297 5.49 -10.75 -1.32
CA PRO A 297 4.31 -10.19 -0.64
C PRO A 297 3.50 -11.15 0.22
N PHE A 298 3.68 -12.46 0.00
CA PHE A 298 2.96 -13.53 0.70
C PHE A 298 3.92 -14.42 1.50
N ASP A 299 5.08 -13.90 1.91
CA ASP A 299 5.94 -14.62 2.85
C ASP A 299 5.12 -14.94 4.11
N GLN A 300 5.22 -16.19 4.59
CA GLN A 300 4.45 -16.74 5.72
C GLN A 300 2.96 -16.98 5.46
N ILE A 301 2.48 -16.81 4.22
CA ILE A 301 1.09 -17.07 3.83
C ILE A 301 1.02 -18.35 2.97
N PRO A 302 0.09 -19.29 3.25
CA PRO A 302 -0.14 -20.47 2.43
C PRO A 302 -0.41 -20.13 0.95
N PRO A 303 0.11 -20.92 -0.01
CA PRO A 303 -0.05 -20.67 -1.46
C PRO A 303 -1.51 -20.53 -1.94
N GLU A 304 -2.45 -21.17 -1.25
CA GLU A 304 -3.88 -21.15 -1.54
C GLU A 304 -4.47 -19.75 -1.35
N GLU A 305 -3.89 -18.96 -0.45
CA GLU A 305 -4.29 -17.59 -0.16
C GLU A 305 -3.59 -16.54 -1.05
N HIS A 306 -2.74 -16.97 -1.98
CA HIS A 306 -1.96 -16.03 -2.81
C HIS A 306 -2.84 -15.41 -3.89
N ASP A 307 -3.01 -14.10 -3.84
CA ASP A 307 -3.56 -13.36 -4.96
C ASP A 307 -2.55 -13.26 -6.11
N ARG A 308 -2.78 -14.09 -7.12
CA ARG A 308 -1.95 -14.15 -8.33
C ARG A 308 -1.96 -12.84 -9.11
N ILE A 309 -3.03 -12.05 -9.04
CA ILE A 309 -3.14 -10.77 -9.76
C ILE A 309 -2.09 -9.79 -9.27
N LEU A 310 -1.71 -9.80 -7.98
CA LEU A 310 -0.66 -8.93 -7.47
C LEU A 310 0.64 -9.09 -8.26
N SER A 311 1.02 -10.34 -8.57
CA SER A 311 2.22 -10.62 -9.36
C SER A 311 2.11 -10.12 -10.80
N LEU A 312 0.90 -10.13 -11.37
CA LEU A 312 0.64 -9.69 -12.74
C LEU A 312 0.66 -8.16 -12.85
N ILE A 313 -0.07 -7.48 -11.97
CA ILE A 313 -0.21 -6.02 -11.98
C ILE A 313 1.09 -5.32 -11.61
N CYS A 314 1.88 -5.87 -10.68
CA CYS A 314 3.17 -5.29 -10.28
C CYS A 314 4.34 -5.79 -11.15
N GLY A 315 4.32 -7.04 -11.61
CA GLY A 315 5.47 -7.70 -12.22
C GLY A 315 5.57 -7.60 -13.74
N ARG A 316 4.48 -7.25 -14.45
CA ARG A 316 4.45 -7.19 -15.92
C ARG A 316 4.48 -5.76 -16.45
N LYS A 317 5.18 -5.55 -17.57
CA LYS A 317 5.22 -4.24 -18.25
C LYS A 317 3.83 -3.84 -18.75
N ARG A 318 3.12 -4.78 -19.38
CA ARG A 318 1.73 -4.62 -19.80
C ARG A 318 0.86 -5.54 -18.95
N PHE A 319 -0.19 -4.99 -18.37
CA PHE A 319 -1.18 -5.74 -17.62
C PHE A 319 -2.50 -5.62 -18.37
N LYS A 320 -3.01 -6.75 -18.90
CA LYS A 320 -4.34 -6.81 -19.50
C LYS A 320 -5.33 -6.93 -18.36
N SER A 321 -5.81 -5.80 -17.88
CA SER A 321 -6.80 -5.72 -16.81
C SER A 321 -8.21 -5.84 -17.40
N PRO A 322 -9.16 -6.49 -16.70
CA PRO A 322 -10.58 -6.38 -17.02
C PRO A 322 -11.12 -4.95 -16.85
N ILE A 323 -10.44 -4.14 -16.03
CA ILE A 323 -10.75 -2.74 -15.76
C ILE A 323 -9.76 -1.84 -16.49
N THR A 324 -10.24 -0.82 -17.20
CA THR A 324 -9.37 0.15 -17.90
C THR A 324 -8.59 0.99 -16.89
N LEU A 325 -7.26 0.89 -16.91
CA LEU A 325 -6.35 1.71 -16.10
C LEU A 325 -5.52 2.61 -17.02
N THR A 326 -5.60 3.92 -16.81
CA THR A 326 -4.87 4.91 -17.63
C THR A 326 -3.50 5.19 -17.02
N GLU A 327 -2.45 4.55 -17.56
CA GLU A 327 -1.07 4.84 -17.17
C GLU A 327 -0.59 6.16 -17.81
N ARG A 328 0.04 7.03 -17.02
CA ARG A 328 0.56 8.33 -17.45
C ARG A 328 2.01 8.51 -17.01
N GLU A 329 2.77 9.33 -17.74
CA GLU A 329 4.10 9.74 -17.28
C GLU A 329 4.00 10.77 -16.15
N GLU A 330 3.03 11.68 -16.28
CA GLU A 330 2.62 12.66 -15.27
C GLU A 330 1.20 12.34 -14.78
N TYR A 331 1.05 12.17 -13.48
CA TYR A 331 -0.25 11.98 -12.83
C TYR A 331 -0.69 13.28 -12.17
N VAL A 332 -1.90 13.75 -12.49
CA VAL A 332 -2.55 14.88 -11.85
C VAL A 332 -3.33 14.36 -10.66
N LEU A 333 -2.90 14.70 -9.44
CA LEU A 333 -3.39 14.02 -8.23
C LEU A 333 -4.89 14.21 -7.99
N ALA A 334 -5.47 15.38 -8.29
CA ALA A 334 -6.89 15.65 -8.10
C ALA A 334 -7.81 14.87 -9.07
N SER A 335 -7.28 14.39 -10.19
CA SER A 335 -8.05 13.63 -11.19
C SER A 335 -7.72 12.15 -11.19
N ASP A 336 -6.43 11.79 -11.07
CA ASP A 336 -5.98 10.40 -11.15
C ASP A 336 -5.94 9.71 -9.79
N PHE A 337 -5.84 10.46 -8.68
CA PHE A 337 -5.82 9.94 -7.32
C PHE A 337 -6.62 10.79 -6.31
N PRO A 338 -7.88 11.17 -6.58
CA PRO A 338 -8.64 12.05 -5.69
C PRO A 338 -8.85 11.51 -4.27
N HIS A 339 -8.88 10.19 -4.06
CA HIS A 339 -9.09 9.57 -2.74
C HIS A 339 -7.78 9.27 -2.01
N LEU A 340 -6.75 8.81 -2.75
CA LEU A 340 -5.42 8.56 -2.23
C LEU A 340 -4.53 9.81 -2.27
N ARG A 341 -5.10 10.99 -2.57
CA ARG A 341 -4.36 12.23 -2.79
C ARG A 341 -3.47 12.60 -1.61
N SER A 342 -4.02 12.65 -0.40
CA SER A 342 -3.22 13.00 0.79
C SER A 342 -2.04 12.05 1.00
N ARG A 343 -2.26 10.74 0.80
CA ARG A 343 -1.22 9.71 0.89
C ARG A 343 -0.15 9.89 -0.19
N MET A 344 -0.55 10.15 -1.42
CA MET A 344 0.37 10.44 -2.54
C MET A 344 1.19 11.71 -2.32
N VAL A 345 0.56 12.78 -1.80
CA VAL A 345 1.25 14.02 -1.46
C VAL A 345 2.29 13.78 -0.37
N ARG A 346 1.93 13.06 0.72
CA ARG A 346 2.89 12.69 1.79
C ARG A 346 4.06 11.88 1.25
N LEU A 347 3.77 10.89 0.41
CA LEU A 347 4.80 10.03 -0.19
C LEU A 347 5.73 10.82 -1.11
N ASN A 348 5.19 11.72 -1.93
CA ASN A 348 5.98 12.60 -2.79
C ASN A 348 6.84 13.57 -1.98
N ALA A 349 6.30 14.16 -0.92
CA ALA A 349 7.04 15.03 -0.02
C ALA A 349 8.19 14.30 0.68
N TYR A 350 7.96 13.06 1.13
CA TYR A 350 8.99 12.19 1.67
C TYR A 350 10.07 11.88 0.62
N ALA A 351 9.66 11.53 -0.61
CA ALA A 351 10.59 11.23 -1.69
C ALA A 351 11.43 12.45 -2.13
N LYS A 352 10.92 13.67 -1.96
CA LYS A 352 11.63 14.92 -2.23
C LYS A 352 12.57 15.34 -1.08
N SER A 353 12.23 15.03 0.17
CA SER A 353 13.05 15.41 1.32
C SER A 353 14.30 14.53 1.46
N LYS A 354 14.25 13.28 0.98
CA LYS A 354 15.39 12.36 0.98
C LYS A 354 16.31 12.65 -0.21
N LYS A 355 17.44 13.32 0.03
CA LYS A 355 18.52 13.51 -0.95
C LYS A 355 19.35 12.21 -1.09
N PRO A 356 19.92 11.91 -2.27
CA PRO A 356 20.87 10.80 -2.42
C PRO A 356 22.15 11.11 -1.61
N HIS A 357 22.42 10.35 -0.55
CA HIS A 357 23.56 10.59 0.34
C HIS A 357 24.85 9.86 -0.09
N SER A 358 24.78 8.98 -1.09
CA SER A 358 25.94 8.22 -1.59
C SER A 358 26.27 8.56 -3.03
N ILE A 359 27.56 8.61 -3.39
CA ILE A 359 28.04 8.75 -4.80
C ILE A 359 27.42 7.70 -5.72
N ARG A 360 27.20 6.46 -5.22
CA ARG A 360 26.52 5.39 -5.97
C ARG A 360 25.03 5.66 -6.16
N GLN A 361 24.41 6.39 -5.23
CA GLN A 361 23.03 6.84 -5.34
C GLN A 361 22.92 8.04 -6.29
N LEU A 362 23.82 9.04 -6.20
CA LEU A 362 23.91 10.14 -7.17
C LEU A 362 24.11 9.62 -8.61
N TRP A 363 24.95 8.59 -8.78
CA TRP A 363 25.16 7.94 -10.07
C TRP A 363 23.91 7.24 -10.64
N ARG A 364 23.02 6.74 -9.75
CA ARG A 364 21.82 5.98 -10.11
C ARG A 364 20.56 6.85 -10.16
N ASP A 365 20.59 8.02 -9.53
CA ASP A 365 19.54 9.01 -9.49
C ASP A 365 19.58 9.88 -10.75
N LYS A 366 18.52 9.77 -11.57
CA LYS A 366 18.33 10.58 -12.78
C LYS A 366 17.31 11.69 -12.59
N ARG A 367 16.77 11.86 -11.38
CA ARG A 367 15.70 12.84 -11.10
C ARG A 367 16.26 14.26 -11.08
N ASP A 368 17.47 14.43 -10.57
CA ASP A 368 18.22 15.69 -10.63
C ASP A 368 19.26 15.63 -11.76
N SER A 369 18.83 15.96 -12.98
CA SER A 369 19.68 15.98 -14.17
C SER A 369 20.87 16.94 -13.99
N THR A 370 20.70 18.05 -13.28
CA THR A 370 21.74 19.05 -13.03
C THR A 370 22.84 18.50 -12.13
N ALA A 371 22.48 17.89 -10.99
CA ALA A 371 23.46 17.27 -10.10
C ALA A 371 24.17 16.07 -10.77
N TRP A 372 23.46 15.32 -11.61
CA TRP A 372 24.04 14.23 -12.40
C TRP A 372 25.08 14.76 -13.40
N PHE A 373 24.75 15.79 -14.20
CA PHE A 373 25.69 16.40 -15.14
C PHE A 373 26.88 17.05 -14.43
N ALA A 374 26.66 17.76 -13.32
CA ALA A 374 27.74 18.35 -12.53
C ALA A 374 28.72 17.28 -12.01
N PHE A 375 28.22 16.16 -11.51
CA PHE A 375 29.05 15.02 -11.09
C PHE A 375 29.89 14.47 -12.25
N TRP A 376 29.29 14.24 -13.43
CA TRP A 376 30.04 13.75 -14.60
C TRP A 376 31.06 14.75 -15.11
N SER A 377 30.74 16.05 -15.11
CA SER A 377 31.68 17.10 -15.46
C SER A 377 32.90 17.07 -14.53
N VAL A 378 32.70 17.03 -13.21
CA VAL A 378 33.81 16.95 -12.25
C VAL A 378 34.64 15.69 -12.44
N LEU A 379 34.00 14.54 -12.71
CA LEU A 379 34.72 13.28 -12.93
C LEU A 379 35.58 13.31 -14.19
N VAL A 380 35.05 13.86 -15.29
CA VAL A 380 35.77 13.96 -16.57
C VAL A 380 36.86 15.03 -16.51
N PHE A 381 36.54 16.26 -16.07
CA PHE A 381 37.51 17.35 -16.00
C PHE A 381 38.57 17.11 -14.91
N GLY A 382 38.17 16.53 -13.78
CA GLY A 382 39.09 16.17 -12.69
C GLY A 382 40.08 15.08 -13.11
N SER A 383 39.60 14.01 -13.75
CA SER A 383 40.50 12.95 -14.26
C SER A 383 41.42 13.46 -15.36
N ALA A 384 40.92 14.28 -16.30
CA ALA A 384 41.75 14.90 -17.33
C ALA A 384 42.86 15.78 -16.73
N SER A 385 42.54 16.55 -15.68
CA SER A 385 43.52 17.41 -14.99
C SER A 385 44.63 16.61 -14.32
N ILE A 386 44.30 15.48 -13.70
CA ILE A 386 45.28 14.59 -13.08
C ILE A 386 46.21 13.99 -14.14
N VAL A 387 45.66 13.50 -15.26
CA VAL A 387 46.46 12.93 -16.35
C VAL A 387 47.40 13.98 -16.95
N LEU A 388 46.90 15.18 -17.22
CA LEU A 388 47.71 16.29 -17.71
C LEU A 388 48.80 16.68 -16.72
N GLY A 389 48.49 16.70 -15.42
CA GLY A 389 49.46 16.96 -14.36
C GLY A 389 50.59 15.92 -14.33
N VAL A 390 50.26 14.63 -14.46
CA VAL A 390 51.26 13.54 -14.54
C VAL A 390 52.15 13.69 -15.78
N ILE A 391 51.58 14.05 -16.93
CA ILE A 391 52.36 14.28 -18.14
C ILE A 391 53.31 15.47 -17.94
N GLN A 392 52.82 16.57 -17.36
CA GLN A 392 53.63 17.75 -17.08
C GLN A 392 54.79 17.47 -16.13
N THR A 393 54.57 16.67 -15.08
CA THR A 393 55.64 16.30 -14.15
C THR A 393 56.70 15.42 -14.82
N VAL A 394 56.30 14.44 -15.63
CA VAL A 394 57.23 13.61 -16.41
C VAL A 394 58.07 14.46 -17.36
N VAL A 395 57.45 15.37 -18.11
CA VAL A 395 58.16 16.29 -19.02
C VAL A 395 59.15 17.17 -18.25
N SER A 396 58.76 17.70 -17.09
CA SER A 396 59.62 18.54 -16.26
C SER A 396 60.84 17.77 -15.73
N ILE A 397 60.66 16.51 -15.32
CA ILE A 397 61.76 15.63 -14.88
C ILE A 397 62.72 15.34 -16.05
N MET A 398 62.20 15.04 -17.24
CA MET A 398 63.04 14.82 -18.42
C MET A 398 63.87 16.06 -18.78
N GLN A 399 63.26 17.25 -18.75
CA GLN A 399 63.98 18.51 -18.99
C GLN A 399 65.07 18.76 -17.94
N TYR A 400 64.79 18.47 -16.67
CA TYR A 400 65.78 18.60 -15.59
C TYR A 400 66.97 17.66 -15.77
N VAL A 401 66.73 16.39 -16.12
CA VAL A 401 67.81 15.41 -16.36
C VAL A 401 68.66 15.81 -17.56
N LEU A 402 68.04 16.26 -18.66
CA LEU A 402 68.79 16.75 -19.82
C LEU A 402 69.65 17.98 -19.49
N ALA A 403 69.16 18.89 -18.66
CA ALA A 403 69.92 20.05 -18.21
C ALA A 403 71.13 19.65 -17.34
N LEU A 404 71.00 18.66 -16.46
CA LEU A 404 72.13 18.13 -15.68
C LEU A 404 73.19 17.47 -16.57
N GLN A 405 72.78 16.74 -17.62
CA GLN A 405 73.73 16.15 -18.58
C GLN A 405 74.51 17.23 -19.35
N GLN A 406 73.86 18.34 -19.71
CA GLN A 406 74.53 19.48 -20.35
C GLN A 406 75.44 20.24 -19.38
N GLY A 407 75.05 20.38 -18.11
CA GLY A 407 75.89 20.99 -17.07
C GLY A 407 77.14 20.18 -16.73
N ASN A 408 77.04 18.85 -16.64
CA ASN A 408 78.18 17.97 -16.42
C ASN A 408 79.07 17.80 -17.66
N GLY A 409 78.54 18.00 -18.87
CA GLY A 409 79.31 17.96 -20.11
C GLY A 409 80.33 19.09 -20.26
N CYS A 410 80.11 20.24 -19.61
CA CYS A 410 81.07 21.35 -19.60
C CYS A 410 82.16 21.23 -18.51
N GLY A 411 81.97 20.37 -17.49
CA GLY A 411 82.92 20.22 -16.37
C GLY A 411 84.11 19.30 -16.64
N ALA A 412 84.04 18.43 -17.65
CA ALA A 412 85.11 17.48 -17.99
C ALA A 412 86.16 18.01 -18.98
N GLY A 413 86.04 19.26 -19.46
CA GLY A 413 86.94 19.86 -20.46
C GLY A 413 88.08 20.74 -19.91
N MET A 414 88.18 20.95 -18.59
CA MET A 414 89.12 21.92 -17.99
C MET A 414 90.13 21.32 -16.99
N ALA A 415 90.51 20.05 -17.13
CA ALA A 415 91.61 19.44 -16.37
C ALA A 415 92.63 18.80 -17.32
N GLY A 416 93.40 19.62 -18.04
CA GLY A 416 94.42 19.09 -18.97
C GLY A 416 95.18 20.14 -19.76
N ARG A 417 95.73 21.17 -19.14
CA ARG A 417 96.83 21.95 -19.74
C ARG A 417 97.59 22.78 -18.70
N GLY A 418 98.52 22.12 -18.03
CA GLY A 418 99.61 22.78 -17.30
C GLY A 418 100.89 22.01 -17.57
N GLN A 419 101.70 22.49 -18.53
CA GLN A 419 103.17 22.41 -18.60
C GLN A 419 103.67 22.64 -20.04
N SER A 420 104.57 23.63 -20.17
CA SER A 420 105.71 23.81 -21.11
C SER A 420 105.81 25.31 -21.43
N GLU A 421 106.55 26.08 -20.62
CA GLU A 421 107.94 26.50 -20.80
C GLU A 421 108.14 27.62 -21.85
N GLY A 422 108.82 28.69 -21.42
CA GLY A 422 109.17 29.89 -22.17
C GLY A 422 109.42 31.06 -21.23
#